data_AF-A0A7S1R1S1-F1
#
_entry.id   AF-A0A7S1R1S1-F1
#
_cell.length_a   1.000
_cell.length_b   1.000
_cell.length_c   1.000
_cell.angle_alpha   90.00
_cell.angle_beta   90.00
_cell.angle_gamma   90.00
#
_symmetry.space_group_name_H-M   'P 1'
#
loop_
_entity.id
_entity.type
_entity.pdbx_description
1 polymer ?
#
loop_
_entity_poly.entity_id
_entity_poly.type
_entity_poly.pdbx_seq_one_letter_code
_entity_poly.pdbx_strand_id
1 'polypeptide(L)'
;GARPGQGKEKLLSYIEHIQAKVASIEESGDPLPEEQVQKVVASVVGSIKSLCSCAPAGVRGSIKDALDAAGCLEGAGPSPTAGLAELGEGMKAVAAIMGAHAEESPSSPGAEEHEPAPTVPEPGDETKTLVDVVKRLWEIEEPHRMVPGKDIELNMQRRSDLHDLGSVSDHASQPLFSKVDKSKFSKLDMAFLALLDNYVRETSKREVVTSEEKQEMERFVNLLAASPHMQYIHKVLVKWDLAPAKFHAFMAQVYEAWFTNYYGQSSSGFEHVFVGEEKRNKETHKPEIIGLHNWLQFYREEQRGLINYLGYTHQGPADGCMISVTFDWEDDKAVKPVSTFLVGTSIAFDFALATLVFFGGKDGDKPWISIGGDDRGTPLF
;
A
#
# COMPACT_ATOMS: atom_id res chain seq x y z
N GLY A 1 10.39 -17.97 -5.80
CA GLY A 1 9.08 -18.38 -6.36
C GLY A 1 8.13 -18.65 -5.22
N ALA A 2 6.85 -18.33 -5.39
CA ALA A 2 5.82 -18.64 -4.38
C ALA A 2 5.74 -20.15 -4.13
N ARG A 3 5.56 -20.55 -2.87
CA ARG A 3 5.37 -21.97 -2.51
C ARG A 3 4.02 -22.47 -3.07
N PRO A 4 3.95 -23.70 -3.63
CA PRO A 4 2.68 -24.30 -4.03
C PRO A 4 1.70 -24.32 -2.84
N GLY A 5 0.50 -23.76 -3.00
CA GLY A 5 -0.58 -23.78 -1.99
C GLY A 5 -0.89 -22.43 -1.30
N GLN A 6 0.06 -21.51 -1.18
CA GLN A 6 -0.18 -20.22 -0.48
C GLN A 6 -1.14 -19.28 -1.23
N GLY A 7 -1.13 -19.32 -2.57
CA GLY A 7 -2.03 -18.48 -3.38
C GLY A 7 -3.52 -18.81 -3.18
N LYS A 8 -3.85 -20.10 -2.98
CA LYS A 8 -5.22 -20.57 -2.73
C LYS A 8 -5.77 -20.01 -1.41
N GLU A 9 -5.00 -20.12 -0.33
CA GLU A 9 -5.41 -19.64 1.00
C GLU A 9 -5.61 -18.12 1.02
N LYS A 10 -4.72 -17.36 0.37
CA LYS A 10 -4.85 -15.91 0.23
C LYS A 10 -6.13 -15.52 -0.52
N LEU A 11 -6.38 -16.16 -1.67
CA LEU A 11 -7.57 -15.88 -2.46
C LEU A 11 -8.85 -16.22 -1.69
N LEU A 12 -8.89 -17.37 -1.01
CA LEU A 12 -10.02 -17.75 -0.15
C LEU A 12 -10.25 -16.72 0.96
N SER A 13 -9.18 -16.29 1.63
CA SER A 13 -9.26 -15.30 2.71
C SER A 13 -9.78 -13.95 2.22
N TYR A 14 -9.36 -13.53 1.04
CA TYR A 14 -9.88 -12.33 0.39
C TYR A 14 -11.36 -12.48 0.04
N ILE A 15 -11.77 -13.60 -0.56
CA ILE A 15 -13.17 -13.86 -0.91
C ILE A 15 -14.06 -13.88 0.34
N GLU A 16 -13.65 -14.61 1.39
CA GLU A 16 -14.38 -14.66 2.66
C GLU A 16 -14.52 -13.27 3.29
N HIS A 17 -13.46 -12.46 3.22
CA HIS A 17 -13.48 -11.08 3.71
C HIS A 17 -14.48 -10.21 2.92
N ILE A 18 -14.45 -10.27 1.59
CA ILE A 18 -15.40 -9.52 0.74
C ILE A 18 -16.84 -9.98 1.01
N GLN A 19 -17.09 -11.29 1.15
CA GLN A 19 -18.42 -11.81 1.46
C GLN A 19 -18.97 -11.26 2.78
N ALA A 20 -18.15 -11.28 3.84
CA ALA A 20 -18.54 -10.73 5.14
C ALA A 20 -18.85 -9.22 5.04
N LYS A 21 -18.08 -8.49 4.24
CA LYS A 21 -18.28 -7.05 4.03
C LYS A 21 -19.55 -6.74 3.23
N VAL A 22 -19.81 -7.48 2.16
CA VAL A 22 -21.06 -7.35 1.37
C VAL A 22 -22.27 -7.63 2.26
N ALA A 23 -22.25 -8.71 3.04
CA ALA A 23 -23.33 -9.03 3.98
C ALA A 23 -23.53 -7.91 5.01
N SER A 24 -22.45 -7.35 5.55
CA SER A 24 -22.53 -6.23 6.50
C SER A 24 -23.15 -4.96 5.90
N ILE A 25 -22.91 -4.67 4.62
CA ILE A 25 -23.53 -3.51 3.93
C ILE A 25 -25.02 -3.77 3.68
N GLU A 26 -25.40 -5.00 3.32
CA GLU A 26 -26.80 -5.38 3.15
C GLU A 26 -27.58 -5.34 4.48
N GLU A 27 -26.95 -5.76 5.58
CA GLU A 27 -27.53 -5.76 6.93
C GLU A 27 -27.65 -4.36 7.54
N SER A 28 -26.76 -3.42 7.19
CA SER A 28 -26.79 -2.06 7.75
C SER A 28 -28.01 -1.26 7.29
N GLY A 29 -28.62 -1.64 6.15
CA GLY A 29 -29.76 -0.94 5.56
C GLY A 29 -29.42 0.43 4.95
N ASP A 30 -28.14 0.78 4.83
CA ASP A 30 -27.66 2.01 4.19
C ASP A 30 -26.96 1.67 2.86
N PRO A 31 -27.70 1.63 1.73
CA PRO A 31 -27.17 1.17 0.47
C PRO A 31 -26.16 2.17 -0.11
N LEU A 32 -25.03 1.65 -0.58
CA LEU A 32 -24.06 2.46 -1.31
C LEU A 32 -24.68 3.07 -2.58
N PRO A 33 -24.30 4.31 -2.96
CA PRO A 33 -24.66 4.89 -4.25
C PRO A 33 -24.25 3.96 -5.41
N GLU A 34 -25.08 3.89 -6.46
CA GLU A 34 -24.88 2.98 -7.60
C GLU A 34 -23.50 3.13 -8.26
N GLU A 35 -23.01 4.36 -8.40
CA GLU A 35 -21.66 4.64 -8.92
C GLU A 35 -20.54 4.05 -8.04
N GLN A 36 -20.73 4.04 -6.72
CA GLN A 36 -19.77 3.43 -5.80
C GLN A 36 -19.83 1.90 -5.89
N VAL A 37 -21.03 1.32 -5.99
CA VAL A 37 -21.21 -0.12 -6.18
C VAL A 37 -20.48 -0.60 -7.44
N GLN A 38 -20.67 0.06 -8.57
CA GLN A 38 -20.00 -0.31 -9.83
C GLN A 38 -18.47 -0.29 -9.71
N LYS A 39 -17.91 0.73 -9.02
CA LYS A 39 -16.46 0.86 -8.79
C LYS A 39 -15.95 -0.23 -7.84
N VAL A 40 -16.69 -0.55 -6.78
CA VAL A 40 -16.37 -1.66 -5.85
C VAL A 40 -16.32 -2.98 -6.60
N VAL A 41 -17.36 -3.31 -7.40
CA VAL A 41 -17.41 -4.56 -8.17
C VAL A 41 -16.23 -4.65 -9.13
N ALA A 42 -15.95 -3.59 -9.89
CA ALA A 42 -14.83 -3.55 -10.82
C ALA A 42 -13.48 -3.79 -10.12
N SER A 43 -13.31 -3.17 -8.95
CA SER A 43 -12.10 -3.26 -8.15
C SER A 43 -11.88 -4.65 -7.52
N VAL A 44 -12.93 -5.25 -6.96
CA VAL A 44 -12.88 -6.61 -6.39
C VAL A 44 -12.57 -7.63 -7.48
N VAL A 45 -13.21 -7.52 -8.65
CA VAL A 45 -12.92 -8.38 -9.81
C VAL A 45 -11.46 -8.22 -10.25
N GLY A 46 -10.94 -6.99 -10.28
CA GLY A 46 -9.52 -6.72 -10.56
C GLY A 46 -8.59 -7.37 -9.53
N SER A 47 -8.93 -7.25 -8.26
CA SER A 47 -8.17 -7.83 -7.14
C SER A 47 -8.14 -9.36 -7.20
N ILE A 48 -9.27 -10.01 -7.51
CA ILE A 48 -9.33 -11.48 -7.71
C ILE A 48 -8.44 -11.90 -8.88
N LYS A 49 -8.47 -11.17 -10.01
CA LYS A 49 -7.60 -11.44 -11.17
C LYS A 49 -6.11 -11.32 -10.80
N SER A 50 -5.76 -10.36 -9.95
CA SER A 50 -4.39 -10.19 -9.43
C SER A 50 -3.99 -11.35 -8.50
N LEU A 51 -4.84 -11.68 -7.52
CA LEU A 51 -4.59 -12.73 -6.54
C LEU A 51 -4.53 -14.14 -7.16
N CYS A 52 -5.27 -14.40 -8.24
CA CYS A 52 -5.27 -15.68 -8.95
C CYS A 52 -4.27 -15.75 -10.12
N SER A 53 -3.44 -14.71 -10.30
CA SER A 53 -2.57 -14.56 -11.47
C SER A 53 -1.62 -15.73 -11.74
N CYS A 54 -1.02 -16.27 -10.68
CA CYS A 54 -0.10 -17.41 -10.73
C CYS A 54 -0.82 -18.77 -10.64
N ALA A 55 -2.16 -18.80 -10.61
CA ALA A 55 -2.92 -20.04 -10.59
C ALA A 55 -2.89 -20.75 -11.95
N PRO A 56 -3.04 -22.10 -11.99
CA PRO A 56 -3.12 -22.85 -13.23
C PRO A 56 -4.17 -22.30 -14.19
N ALA A 57 -3.92 -22.36 -15.49
CA ALA A 57 -4.82 -21.79 -16.50
C ALA A 57 -6.26 -22.34 -16.41
N GLY A 58 -6.41 -23.63 -16.10
CA GLY A 58 -7.73 -24.25 -15.87
C GLY A 58 -8.48 -23.61 -14.70
N VAL A 59 -7.79 -23.40 -13.57
CA VAL A 59 -8.35 -22.74 -12.39
C VAL A 59 -8.75 -21.29 -12.70
N ARG A 60 -7.89 -20.53 -13.38
CA ARG A 60 -8.20 -19.16 -13.81
C ARG A 60 -9.40 -19.10 -14.76
N GLY A 61 -9.52 -20.07 -15.66
CA GLY A 61 -10.67 -20.25 -16.55
C GLY A 61 -11.97 -20.46 -15.76
N SER A 62 -11.97 -21.43 -14.83
CA SER A 62 -13.14 -21.71 -13.99
C SER A 62 -13.57 -20.51 -13.13
N ILE A 63 -12.61 -19.77 -12.55
CA ILE A 63 -12.90 -18.55 -11.80
C ILE A 63 -13.55 -17.50 -12.71
N LYS A 64 -13.01 -17.30 -13.91
CA LYS A 64 -13.57 -16.35 -14.89
C LYS A 64 -15.00 -16.74 -15.26
N ASP A 65 -15.24 -18.01 -15.57
CA ASP A 65 -16.56 -18.49 -15.98
C ASP A 65 -17.59 -18.37 -14.85
N ALA A 66 -17.17 -18.59 -13.59
CA ALA A 66 -18.03 -18.36 -12.43
C ALA A 66 -18.40 -16.89 -12.23
N LEU A 67 -17.45 -15.98 -12.38
CA LEU A 67 -17.72 -14.53 -12.29
C LEU A 67 -18.62 -14.06 -13.43
N ASP A 68 -18.45 -14.60 -14.64
CA ASP A 68 -19.31 -14.31 -15.80
C ASP A 68 -20.74 -14.83 -15.57
N ALA A 69 -20.89 -16.07 -15.11
CA ALA A 69 -22.19 -16.67 -14.81
C ALA A 69 -22.94 -15.94 -13.68
N ALA A 70 -22.23 -15.38 -12.72
CA ALA A 70 -22.80 -14.54 -11.66
C ALA A 70 -23.14 -13.11 -12.11
N GLY A 71 -22.84 -12.74 -13.36
CA GLY A 71 -23.09 -11.40 -13.90
C GLY A 71 -22.05 -10.35 -13.47
N CYS A 72 -20.95 -10.74 -12.84
CA CYS A 72 -19.87 -9.83 -12.43
C CYS A 72 -19.00 -9.36 -13.62
N LEU A 73 -19.03 -10.07 -14.75
CA LEU A 73 -18.26 -9.76 -15.95
C LEU A 73 -19.18 -9.47 -17.14
N GLU A 74 -18.71 -8.62 -18.04
CA GLU A 74 -19.24 -8.47 -19.39
C GLU A 74 -18.05 -8.50 -20.38
N GLY A 75 -17.95 -9.58 -21.15
CA GLY A 75 -16.83 -9.82 -22.06
C GLY A 75 -15.49 -10.01 -21.34
N ALA A 76 -14.57 -9.05 -21.51
CA ALA A 76 -13.23 -9.11 -20.89
C ALA A 76 -13.15 -8.31 -19.56
N GLY A 77 -14.17 -7.51 -19.25
CA GLY A 77 -14.15 -6.54 -18.15
C GLY A 77 -15.24 -6.80 -17.11
N PRO A 78 -15.23 -6.04 -16.01
CA PRO A 78 -16.35 -6.00 -15.06
C PRO A 78 -17.64 -5.55 -15.75
N SER A 79 -18.77 -6.13 -15.35
CA SER A 79 -20.09 -5.72 -15.85
C SER A 79 -20.46 -4.34 -15.29
N PRO A 80 -20.91 -3.40 -16.14
CA PRO A 80 -21.34 -2.06 -15.71
C PRO A 80 -22.67 -2.09 -14.93
N THR A 81 -23.43 -3.19 -15.00
CA THR A 81 -24.72 -3.34 -14.31
C THR A 81 -24.65 -4.24 -13.08
N ALA A 82 -23.47 -4.77 -12.74
CA ALA A 82 -23.31 -5.65 -11.60
C ALA A 82 -23.45 -4.89 -10.28
N GLY A 83 -24.32 -5.39 -9.40
CA GLY A 83 -24.52 -4.89 -8.05
C GLY A 83 -23.80 -5.74 -7.00
N LEU A 84 -24.05 -5.43 -5.72
CA LEU A 84 -23.51 -6.18 -4.59
C LEU A 84 -24.05 -7.63 -4.53
N ALA A 85 -25.28 -7.86 -5.02
CA ALA A 85 -25.88 -9.19 -5.06
C ALA A 85 -25.14 -10.12 -6.05
N GLU A 86 -24.90 -9.65 -7.28
CA GLU A 86 -24.10 -10.35 -8.29
C GLU A 86 -22.69 -10.61 -7.76
N LEU A 87 -22.08 -9.62 -7.10
CA LEU A 87 -20.77 -9.76 -6.47
C LEU A 87 -20.77 -10.86 -5.41
N GLY A 88 -21.78 -10.88 -4.53
CA GLY A 88 -21.93 -11.89 -3.49
C GLY A 88 -22.06 -13.30 -4.05
N GLU A 89 -22.86 -13.50 -5.10
CA GLU A 89 -23.00 -14.77 -5.80
C GLU A 89 -21.69 -15.18 -6.51
N GLY A 90 -21.01 -14.23 -7.15
CA GLY A 90 -19.69 -14.45 -7.74
C GLY A 90 -18.67 -14.92 -6.70
N MET A 91 -18.62 -14.29 -5.54
CA MET A 91 -17.72 -14.69 -4.45
C MET A 91 -18.02 -16.12 -3.97
N LYS A 92 -19.31 -16.49 -3.81
CA LYS A 92 -19.71 -17.86 -3.43
C LYS A 92 -19.27 -18.89 -4.47
N ALA A 93 -19.45 -18.58 -5.75
CA ALA A 93 -19.06 -19.47 -6.84
C ALA A 93 -17.54 -19.67 -6.91
N VAL A 94 -16.75 -18.60 -6.75
CA VAL A 94 -15.29 -18.70 -6.71
C VAL A 94 -14.80 -19.49 -5.49
N ALA A 95 -15.40 -19.28 -4.31
CA ALA A 95 -15.10 -20.06 -3.11
C ALA A 95 -15.37 -21.57 -3.33
N ALA A 96 -16.47 -21.92 -3.99
CA ALA A 96 -16.80 -23.31 -4.30
C ALA A 96 -15.77 -23.97 -5.24
N ILE A 97 -15.29 -23.25 -6.26
CA ILE A 97 -14.23 -23.73 -7.16
C ILE A 97 -12.93 -23.98 -6.37
N MET A 98 -12.55 -23.06 -5.49
CA MET A 98 -11.39 -23.25 -4.62
C MET A 98 -11.54 -24.44 -3.68
N GLY A 99 -12.76 -24.68 -3.16
CA GLY A 99 -13.09 -25.86 -2.36
C GLY A 99 -12.95 -27.17 -3.15
N ALA A 100 -13.44 -27.22 -4.40
CA ALA A 100 -13.41 -28.40 -5.25
C ALA A 100 -11.99 -28.80 -5.70
N HIS A 101 -11.09 -27.83 -5.92
CA HIS A 101 -9.67 -28.08 -6.20
C HIS A 101 -8.85 -28.47 -4.94
N ALA A 102 -9.48 -28.89 -3.84
CA ALA A 102 -8.80 -29.44 -2.67
C ALA A 102 -8.39 -30.92 -2.83
N GLU A 103 -8.96 -31.65 -3.79
CA GLU A 103 -8.72 -33.09 -3.94
C GLU A 103 -7.67 -33.49 -4.98
N GLU A 104 -7.09 -32.54 -5.73
CA GLU A 104 -6.03 -32.82 -6.69
C GLU A 104 -4.75 -32.04 -6.35
N SER A 105 -3.94 -32.59 -5.46
CA SER A 105 -2.50 -32.29 -5.44
C SER A 105 -1.72 -33.57 -5.14
N PRO A 106 -0.75 -33.95 -5.99
CA PRO A 106 0.09 -35.10 -5.74
C PRO A 106 0.99 -34.82 -4.54
N SER A 107 1.05 -35.76 -3.61
CA SER A 107 2.05 -35.80 -2.57
C SER A 107 3.46 -35.77 -3.20
N SER A 108 4.33 -34.86 -2.78
CA SER A 108 5.76 -35.02 -3.01
C SER A 108 6.59 -34.65 -1.78
N PRO A 109 7.70 -35.40 -1.56
CA PRO A 109 8.51 -35.35 -0.36
C PRO A 109 9.61 -34.28 -0.46
N GLY A 110 10.06 -33.80 0.69
CA GLY A 110 11.27 -32.96 0.80
C GLY A 110 11.04 -31.77 1.72
N ALA A 111 11.20 -31.99 3.02
CA ALA A 111 11.39 -30.90 3.97
C ALA A 111 12.78 -30.30 3.73
N GLU A 112 12.86 -29.25 2.91
CA GLU A 112 14.00 -28.33 2.98
C GLU A 112 13.78 -27.36 4.13
N GLU A 113 14.86 -27.14 4.88
CA GLU A 113 14.88 -26.53 6.20
C GLU A 113 14.28 -25.12 6.20
N HIS A 114 13.31 -24.95 7.10
CA HIS A 114 12.66 -23.69 7.39
C HIS A 114 13.70 -22.71 7.97
N GLU A 115 13.97 -21.58 7.31
CA GLU A 115 14.42 -20.42 8.08
C GLU A 115 13.28 -20.11 9.07
N PRO A 116 13.56 -20.07 10.39
CA PRO A 116 12.53 -19.76 11.36
C PRO A 116 12.01 -18.35 11.05
N ALA A 117 10.69 -18.19 11.03
CA ALA A 117 10.09 -16.87 10.97
C ALA A 117 10.72 -16.03 12.09
N PRO A 118 11.21 -14.81 11.81
CA PRO A 118 11.83 -13.98 12.82
C PRO A 118 10.88 -13.89 14.01
N THR A 119 11.37 -14.22 15.21
CA THR A 119 10.55 -14.20 16.43
C THR A 119 10.20 -12.76 16.75
N VAL A 120 9.06 -12.29 16.23
CA VAL A 120 8.54 -10.97 16.54
C VAL A 120 8.07 -10.96 17.99
N PRO A 121 8.58 -10.05 18.83
CA PRO A 121 8.19 -9.95 20.23
C PRO A 121 6.67 -9.89 20.40
N GLU A 122 6.14 -10.56 21.42
CA GLU A 122 4.73 -10.42 21.79
C GLU A 122 4.44 -8.99 22.27
N PRO A 123 3.31 -8.37 21.86
CA PRO A 123 2.96 -7.03 22.31
C PRO A 123 2.68 -6.99 23.82
N GLY A 124 3.44 -6.16 24.53
CA GLY A 124 3.40 -6.01 25.99
C GLY A 124 2.42 -4.92 26.44
N ASP A 125 2.85 -4.15 27.44
CA ASP A 125 2.09 -3.03 28.01
C ASP A 125 1.98 -1.83 27.06
N GLU A 126 2.81 -1.76 26.00
CA GLU A 126 2.80 -0.67 25.02
C GLU A 126 1.50 -0.60 24.21
N THR A 127 0.71 -1.67 24.17
CA THR A 127 -0.57 -1.68 23.45
C THR A 127 -1.67 -0.86 24.14
N LYS A 128 -1.35 -0.12 25.21
CA LYS A 128 -2.29 0.78 25.88
C LYS A 128 -2.58 2.04 25.07
N THR A 129 -1.64 2.48 24.24
CA THR A 129 -1.79 3.69 23.42
C THR A 129 -1.25 3.47 22.01
N LEU A 130 -1.84 4.15 21.01
CA LEU A 130 -1.32 4.13 19.64
C LEU A 130 0.12 4.64 19.58
N VAL A 131 0.42 5.70 20.34
CA VAL A 131 1.77 6.30 20.41
C VAL A 131 2.81 5.29 20.87
N ASP A 132 2.54 4.51 21.92
CA ASP A 132 3.53 3.56 22.45
C ASP A 132 3.72 2.35 21.53
N VAL A 133 2.66 1.92 20.82
CA VAL A 133 2.79 0.93 19.73
C VAL A 133 3.67 1.48 18.60
N VAL A 134 3.47 2.73 18.19
CA VAL A 134 4.27 3.34 17.13
C VAL A 134 5.73 3.49 17.55
N LYS A 135 6.02 3.83 18.82
CA LYS A 135 7.40 3.82 19.35
C LYS A 135 8.01 2.42 19.27
N ARG A 136 7.25 1.38 19.63
CA ARG A 136 7.73 0.00 19.53
C ARG A 136 7.95 -0.42 18.08
N LEU A 137 7.10 0.01 17.17
CA LEU A 137 7.28 -0.20 15.73
C LEU A 137 8.56 0.50 15.22
N TRP A 138 8.87 1.69 15.72
CA TRP A 138 10.13 2.40 15.41
C TRP A 138 11.38 1.69 15.92
N GLU A 139 11.30 1.01 17.06
CA GLU A 139 12.38 0.14 17.56
C GLU A 139 12.59 -1.09 16.67
N ILE A 140 11.51 -1.68 16.13
CA ILE A 140 11.58 -2.82 15.19
C ILE A 140 12.21 -2.39 13.85
N GLU A 141 12.03 -1.14 13.46
CA GLU A 141 12.60 -0.56 12.23
C GLU A 141 14.11 -0.26 12.35
N GLU A 142 14.65 -0.12 13.56
CA GLU A 142 16.04 0.28 13.81
C GLU A 142 17.11 -0.47 12.99
N PRO A 143 17.10 -1.81 12.85
CA PRO A 143 18.08 -2.53 12.05
C PRO A 143 17.81 -2.50 10.54
N HIS A 144 16.65 -1.99 10.10
CA HIS A 144 16.21 -1.98 8.70
C HIS A 144 16.37 -0.61 8.03
N ARG A 145 16.36 0.48 8.82
CA ARG A 145 16.47 1.85 8.30
C ARG A 145 17.84 2.17 7.73
N MET A 146 17.85 2.93 6.65
CA MET A 146 19.02 3.62 6.13
C MET A 146 19.26 4.90 6.95
N VAL A 147 20.50 5.21 7.29
CA VAL A 147 20.84 6.33 8.17
C VAL A 147 21.26 7.55 7.33
N PRO A 148 20.52 8.69 7.42
CA PRO A 148 20.96 9.95 6.81
C PRO A 148 22.35 10.37 7.34
N GLY A 149 23.19 10.90 6.45
CA GLY A 149 24.61 11.22 6.72
C GLY A 149 25.56 10.04 6.64
N LYS A 150 25.07 8.80 6.49
CA LYS A 150 25.88 7.59 6.31
C LYS A 150 25.51 6.83 5.03
N ASP A 151 24.26 6.38 4.96
CA ASP A 151 23.73 5.59 3.86
C ASP A 151 23.00 6.47 2.82
N ILE A 152 22.54 7.66 3.23
CA ILE A 152 21.86 8.66 2.41
C ILE A 152 22.50 10.04 2.64
N GLU A 153 22.87 10.75 1.59
CA GLU A 153 23.32 12.16 1.65
C GLU A 153 22.25 13.05 1.00
N LEU A 154 21.81 14.06 1.75
CA LEU A 154 20.82 15.05 1.31
C LEU A 154 21.49 16.40 1.04
N ASN A 155 21.14 17.01 -0.08
CA ASN A 155 21.47 18.37 -0.44
C ASN A 155 20.28 19.29 -0.19
N MET A 156 20.14 19.73 1.07
CA MET A 156 18.99 20.52 1.54
C MET A 156 18.80 21.85 0.81
N GLN A 157 19.89 22.45 0.30
CA GLN A 157 19.86 23.76 -0.38
C GLN A 157 19.15 24.83 0.47
N ARG A 158 18.29 25.66 -0.13
CA ARG A 158 17.60 26.74 0.57
C ARG A 158 16.17 26.35 0.92
N ARG A 159 15.63 27.08 1.90
CA ARG A 159 14.24 26.92 2.34
C ARG A 159 13.30 27.48 1.28
N SER A 160 12.21 26.77 1.02
CA SER A 160 11.12 27.20 0.13
C SER A 160 10.27 28.30 0.78
N ASP A 161 9.83 29.27 -0.02
CA ASP A 161 8.95 30.37 0.40
C ASP A 161 7.48 29.94 0.26
N LEU A 162 6.86 29.48 1.36
CA LEU A 162 5.44 29.11 1.39
C LEU A 162 4.47 30.31 1.42
N HIS A 163 4.98 31.54 1.27
CA HIS A 163 4.22 32.76 1.56
C HIS A 163 3.21 33.11 0.45
N ASP A 164 3.36 32.56 -0.76
CA ASP A 164 2.44 32.77 -1.88
C ASP A 164 2.35 31.50 -2.76
N LEU A 165 1.34 30.66 -2.53
CA LEU A 165 1.13 29.38 -3.22
C LEU A 165 0.96 29.53 -4.75
N GLY A 166 0.74 30.74 -5.24
CA GLY A 166 0.63 31.05 -6.67
C GLY A 166 1.96 31.31 -7.40
N SER A 167 3.07 31.46 -6.67
CA SER A 167 4.41 31.76 -7.24
C SER A 167 5.52 31.14 -6.38
N VAL A 168 5.63 29.82 -6.39
CA VAL A 168 6.77 29.14 -5.76
C VAL A 168 8.03 29.38 -6.58
N SER A 169 9.04 29.99 -5.95
CA SER A 169 10.36 30.19 -6.57
C SER A 169 11.22 28.95 -6.37
N ASP A 170 11.99 28.61 -7.39
CA ASP A 170 13.01 27.55 -7.30
C ASP A 170 14.19 28.03 -6.45
N HIS A 171 14.30 27.46 -5.25
CA HIS A 171 15.38 27.70 -4.31
C HIS A 171 16.38 26.55 -4.25
N ALA A 172 16.28 25.59 -5.17
CA ALA A 172 17.01 24.34 -5.16
C ALA A 172 17.37 23.88 -6.59
N SER A 173 18.38 24.51 -7.17
CA SER A 173 18.91 24.20 -8.50
C SER A 173 19.50 22.79 -8.70
N GLN A 174 19.54 21.94 -7.67
CA GLN A 174 20.11 20.60 -7.68
C GLN A 174 19.12 19.60 -7.07
N PRO A 175 19.27 18.29 -7.33
CA PRO A 175 18.53 17.24 -6.63
C PRO A 175 18.71 17.32 -5.11
N LEU A 176 17.66 16.96 -4.37
CA LEU A 176 17.68 16.76 -2.93
C LEU A 176 18.54 15.55 -2.55
N PHE A 177 18.42 14.42 -3.24
CA PHE A 177 19.19 13.22 -2.92
C PHE A 177 20.51 13.24 -3.69
N SER A 178 21.58 13.73 -3.05
CA SER A 178 22.91 13.76 -3.67
C SER A 178 23.54 12.36 -3.75
N LYS A 179 23.22 11.47 -2.80
CA LYS A 179 23.71 10.09 -2.79
C LYS A 179 22.79 9.17 -1.99
N VAL A 180 22.59 7.96 -2.49
CA VAL A 180 21.88 6.86 -1.81
C VAL A 180 22.67 5.57 -2.02
N ASP A 181 23.04 4.87 -0.94
CA ASP A 181 23.68 3.56 -1.03
C ASP A 181 22.66 2.48 -1.39
N LYS A 182 22.45 2.28 -2.69
CA LYS A 182 21.51 1.28 -3.25
C LYS A 182 21.85 -0.15 -2.83
N SER A 183 23.07 -0.44 -2.36
CA SER A 183 23.43 -1.78 -1.88
C SER A 183 22.71 -2.16 -0.57
N LYS A 184 22.14 -1.17 0.13
CA LYS A 184 21.34 -1.35 1.34
C LYS A 184 19.87 -1.67 1.08
N PHE A 185 19.39 -1.53 -0.16
CA PHE A 185 17.99 -1.81 -0.49
C PHE A 185 17.65 -3.27 -0.19
N SER A 186 16.62 -3.46 0.61
CA SER A 186 16.11 -4.78 0.95
C SER A 186 15.41 -5.43 -0.25
N LYS A 187 15.13 -6.73 -0.15
CA LYS A 187 14.32 -7.43 -1.15
C LYS A 187 12.94 -6.79 -1.31
N LEU A 188 12.39 -6.21 -0.23
CA LEU A 188 11.09 -5.54 -0.23
C LEU A 188 11.16 -4.18 -0.93
N ASP A 189 12.20 -3.39 -0.67
CA ASP A 189 12.40 -2.09 -1.34
C ASP A 189 12.55 -2.28 -2.85
N MET A 190 13.29 -3.31 -3.27
CA MET A 190 13.43 -3.67 -4.69
C MET A 190 12.11 -4.15 -5.30
N ALA A 191 11.29 -4.89 -4.56
CA ALA A 191 9.97 -5.32 -5.03
C ALA A 191 8.99 -4.14 -5.12
N PHE A 192 9.10 -3.18 -4.21
CA PHE A 192 8.33 -1.94 -4.25
C PHE A 192 8.71 -1.07 -5.45
N LEU A 193 10.01 -0.86 -5.69
CA LEU A 193 10.48 -0.11 -6.87
C LEU A 193 9.99 -0.73 -8.18
N ALA A 194 10.01 -2.06 -8.31
CA ALA A 194 9.45 -2.75 -9.47
C ALA A 194 7.95 -2.52 -9.62
N LEU A 195 7.19 -2.56 -8.52
CA LEU A 195 5.77 -2.24 -8.56
C LEU A 195 5.49 -0.84 -9.08
N LEU A 196 6.29 0.14 -8.65
CA LEU A 196 6.06 1.53 -9.02
C LEU A 196 6.23 1.79 -10.52
N ASP A 197 6.99 0.97 -11.25
CA ASP A 197 7.16 1.10 -12.70
C ASP A 197 5.89 0.74 -13.48
N ASN A 198 4.95 0.06 -12.83
CA ASN A 198 3.66 -0.33 -13.40
C ASN A 198 2.61 0.77 -13.34
N TYR A 199 2.81 1.80 -12.50
CA TYR A 199 1.83 2.85 -12.29
C TYR A 199 2.17 4.07 -13.15
N VAL A 200 1.31 4.39 -14.10
CA VAL A 200 1.38 5.63 -14.89
C VAL A 200 0.39 6.65 -14.31
N ARG A 201 0.83 7.89 -14.10
CA ARG A 201 0.02 9.00 -13.51
C ARG A 201 -1.28 9.30 -14.28
N GLU A 202 -1.32 9.03 -15.59
CA GLU A 202 -2.54 9.11 -16.40
C GLU A 202 -3.53 7.97 -16.09
N THR A 203 -4.34 8.14 -15.05
CA THR A 203 -5.44 7.23 -14.62
C THR A 203 -6.56 7.00 -15.65
N SER A 204 -6.44 7.52 -16.88
CA SER A 204 -7.51 7.53 -17.89
C SER A 204 -7.47 6.39 -18.91
N LYS A 205 -6.44 5.53 -18.89
CA LYS A 205 -6.33 4.37 -19.79
C LYS A 205 -6.49 3.07 -19.00
N ARG A 206 -7.35 2.19 -19.49
CA ARG A 206 -7.59 0.85 -18.94
C ARG A 206 -6.30 0.03 -19.06
N GLU A 207 -5.49 -0.02 -18.00
CA GLU A 207 -4.23 -0.76 -18.00
C GLU A 207 -4.52 -2.26 -18.12
N VAL A 208 -3.94 -2.89 -19.13
CA VAL A 208 -3.98 -4.34 -19.30
C VAL A 208 -2.92 -4.92 -18.39
N VAL A 209 -3.35 -5.46 -17.23
CA VAL A 209 -2.39 -6.00 -16.27
C VAL A 209 -1.57 -7.15 -16.88
N THR A 210 -0.26 -6.96 -17.01
CA THR A 210 0.68 -7.93 -17.62
C THR A 210 0.91 -9.14 -16.71
N SER A 211 1.61 -10.16 -17.20
CA SER A 211 1.93 -11.33 -16.36
C SER A 211 3.07 -11.04 -15.39
N GLU A 212 3.89 -10.05 -15.74
CA GLU A 212 5.03 -9.52 -15.01
C GLU A 212 4.55 -8.68 -13.82
N GLU A 213 3.68 -7.70 -14.06
CA GLU A 213 3.02 -6.87 -13.02
C GLU A 213 2.38 -7.71 -11.91
N LYS A 214 1.76 -8.83 -12.32
CA LYS A 214 1.12 -9.78 -11.40
C LYS A 214 2.13 -10.47 -10.47
N GLN A 215 3.26 -10.91 -11.02
CA GLN A 215 4.33 -11.55 -10.25
C GLN A 215 5.01 -10.57 -9.30
N GLU A 216 5.14 -9.32 -9.71
CA GLU A 216 5.68 -8.24 -8.88
C GLU A 216 4.78 -7.95 -7.69
N MET A 217 3.46 -7.85 -7.91
CA MET A 217 2.49 -7.68 -6.82
C MET A 217 2.50 -8.86 -5.84
N GLU A 218 2.49 -10.09 -6.34
CA GLU A 218 2.56 -11.27 -5.46
C GLU A 218 3.87 -11.28 -4.65
N ARG A 219 5.00 -10.98 -5.30
CA ARG A 219 6.31 -10.90 -4.64
C ARG A 219 6.32 -9.83 -3.56
N PHE A 220 5.80 -8.65 -3.86
CA PHE A 220 5.71 -7.54 -2.92
C PHE A 220 4.89 -7.91 -1.68
N VAL A 221 3.65 -8.38 -1.87
CA VAL A 221 2.75 -8.75 -0.76
C VAL A 221 3.36 -9.86 0.10
N ASN A 222 4.04 -10.84 -0.52
CA ASN A 222 4.75 -11.89 0.21
C ASN A 222 5.87 -11.35 1.11
N LEU A 223 6.70 -10.45 0.58
CA LEU A 223 7.80 -9.85 1.32
C LEU A 223 7.30 -8.93 2.43
N LEU A 224 6.24 -8.17 2.16
CA LEU A 224 5.59 -7.30 3.13
C LEU A 224 5.01 -8.12 4.29
N ALA A 225 4.26 -9.19 4.00
CA ALA A 225 3.70 -10.10 4.99
C ALA A 225 4.78 -10.79 5.85
N ALA A 226 5.93 -11.11 5.27
CA ALA A 226 7.04 -11.72 5.99
C ALA A 226 7.78 -10.75 6.92
N SER A 227 7.57 -9.44 6.79
CA SER A 227 8.27 -8.44 7.60
C SER A 227 7.91 -8.53 9.09
N PRO A 228 8.86 -8.24 10.00
CA PRO A 228 8.57 -8.19 11.42
C PRO A 228 7.57 -7.08 11.78
N HIS A 229 7.54 -6.01 10.99
CA HIS A 229 6.60 -4.90 11.12
C HIS A 229 5.15 -5.35 10.97
N MET A 230 4.81 -6.04 9.86
CA MET A 230 3.45 -6.52 9.60
C MET A 230 3.00 -7.57 10.63
N GLN A 231 3.92 -8.46 11.01
CA GLN A 231 3.66 -9.46 12.05
C GLN A 231 3.43 -8.82 13.42
N TYR A 232 4.14 -7.74 13.77
CA TYR A 232 3.94 -7.04 15.04
C TYR A 232 2.59 -6.34 15.08
N ILE A 233 2.27 -5.53 14.06
CA ILE A 233 0.99 -4.81 14.03
C ILE A 233 -0.21 -5.76 13.96
N HIS A 234 -0.06 -6.94 13.36
CA HIS A 234 -1.11 -7.96 13.39
C HIS A 234 -1.44 -8.35 14.82
N LYS A 235 -0.43 -8.70 15.63
CA LYS A 235 -0.64 -9.06 17.04
C LYS A 235 -1.29 -7.92 17.83
N VAL A 236 -0.89 -6.68 17.57
CA VAL A 236 -1.48 -5.49 18.21
C VAL A 236 -2.94 -5.33 17.81
N LEU A 237 -3.26 -5.35 16.52
CA LEU A 237 -4.61 -5.16 16.02
C LEU A 237 -5.54 -6.30 16.43
N VAL A 238 -5.06 -7.54 16.52
CA VAL A 238 -5.81 -8.66 17.12
C VAL A 238 -6.11 -8.39 18.59
N LYS A 239 -5.13 -7.92 19.37
CA LYS A 239 -5.32 -7.57 20.79
C LYS A 239 -6.31 -6.42 20.97
N TRP A 240 -6.42 -5.53 20.00
CA TRP A 240 -7.38 -4.44 19.97
C TRP A 240 -8.75 -4.82 19.37
N ASP A 241 -8.94 -6.07 18.95
CA ASP A 241 -10.16 -6.55 18.29
C ASP A 241 -10.46 -5.81 16.96
N LEU A 242 -9.41 -5.41 16.26
CA LEU A 242 -9.44 -4.66 15.00
C LEU A 242 -8.93 -5.46 13.80
N ALA A 243 -8.40 -6.67 14.04
CA ALA A 243 -7.95 -7.58 12.98
C ALA A 243 -8.31 -9.04 13.30
N PRO A 244 -8.54 -9.88 12.27
CA PRO A 244 -8.73 -11.31 12.43
C PRO A 244 -7.55 -11.99 13.10
N ALA A 245 -7.83 -12.96 13.98
CA ALA A 245 -6.80 -13.74 14.66
C ALA A 245 -5.84 -14.48 13.69
N LYS A 246 -6.32 -14.87 12.51
CA LYS A 246 -5.50 -15.55 11.49
C LYS A 246 -4.73 -14.53 10.65
N PHE A 247 -3.41 -14.68 10.57
CA PHE A 247 -2.54 -13.73 9.85
C PHE A 247 -2.88 -13.61 8.35
N HIS A 248 -3.25 -14.69 7.67
CA HIS A 248 -3.65 -14.62 6.25
C HIS A 248 -4.93 -13.82 6.04
N ALA A 249 -5.87 -13.86 7.00
CA ALA A 249 -7.11 -13.10 6.93
C ALA A 249 -6.86 -11.63 7.20
N PHE A 250 -5.94 -11.31 8.12
CA PHE A 250 -5.43 -9.95 8.28
C PHE A 250 -4.75 -9.44 7.00
N MET A 251 -3.87 -10.22 6.37
CA MET A 251 -3.23 -9.81 5.12
C MET A 251 -4.23 -9.64 3.97
N ALA A 252 -5.38 -10.31 4.00
CA ALA A 252 -6.48 -10.06 3.06
C ALA A 252 -7.15 -8.70 3.30
N GLN A 253 -7.34 -8.28 4.55
CA GLN A 253 -7.81 -6.92 4.89
C GLN A 253 -6.81 -5.85 4.48
N VAL A 254 -5.51 -6.08 4.72
CA VAL A 254 -4.43 -5.20 4.27
C VAL A 254 -4.44 -5.10 2.74
N TYR A 255 -4.61 -6.24 2.05
CA TYR A 255 -4.67 -6.23 0.60
C TYR A 255 -5.86 -5.41 0.09
N GLU A 256 -7.03 -5.57 0.71
CA GLU A 256 -8.20 -4.77 0.36
C GLU A 256 -7.96 -3.27 0.60
N ALA A 257 -7.48 -2.89 1.79
CA ALA A 257 -7.29 -1.50 2.16
C ALA A 257 -6.31 -0.77 1.23
N TRP A 258 -5.23 -1.44 0.83
CA TRP A 258 -4.14 -0.80 0.07
C TRP A 258 -4.27 -1.00 -1.44
N PHE A 259 -4.80 -2.11 -1.92
CA PHE A 259 -4.79 -2.48 -3.34
C PHE A 259 -6.17 -2.66 -3.96
N THR A 260 -7.26 -2.48 -3.20
CA THR A 260 -8.64 -2.50 -3.71
C THR A 260 -9.30 -1.11 -3.57
N ASN A 261 -9.70 -0.52 -4.69
CA ASN A 261 -10.46 0.75 -4.75
C ASN A 261 -11.91 0.56 -4.24
N TYR A 262 -12.18 0.85 -2.97
CA TYR A 262 -13.50 0.61 -2.35
C TYR A 262 -14.40 1.86 -2.18
N TYR A 263 -13.91 3.07 -2.49
CA TYR A 263 -14.63 4.34 -2.19
C TYR A 263 -14.97 5.18 -3.40
N GLY A 264 -15.08 4.54 -4.57
CA GLY A 264 -15.40 5.23 -5.80
C GLY A 264 -14.33 6.23 -6.29
N GLN A 265 -13.11 6.15 -5.74
CA GLN A 265 -11.93 6.86 -6.24
C GLN A 265 -11.32 6.10 -7.41
N SER A 266 -10.65 6.81 -8.31
CA SER A 266 -9.89 6.21 -9.42
C SER A 266 -8.61 5.52 -8.95
N SER A 267 -8.20 5.74 -7.70
CA SER A 267 -6.93 5.32 -7.11
C SER A 267 -7.11 4.47 -5.85
N SER A 268 -6.08 3.66 -5.57
CA SER A 268 -5.98 2.82 -4.38
C SER A 268 -5.30 3.56 -3.22
N GLY A 269 -5.44 3.07 -1.97
CA GLY A 269 -4.69 3.63 -0.83
C GLY A 269 -3.18 3.57 -1.06
N PHE A 270 -2.71 2.54 -1.77
CA PHE A 270 -1.34 2.39 -2.22
C PHE A 270 -0.92 3.54 -3.16
N GLU A 271 -1.74 3.84 -4.17
CA GLU A 271 -1.45 4.94 -5.10
C GLU A 271 -1.40 6.29 -4.41
N HIS A 272 -2.35 6.55 -3.51
CA HIS A 272 -2.40 7.79 -2.77
C HIS A 272 -1.14 8.03 -1.92
N VAL A 273 -0.76 7.05 -1.09
CA VAL A 273 0.32 7.21 -0.10
C VAL A 273 1.70 6.99 -0.72
N PHE A 274 1.85 5.95 -1.55
CA PHE A 274 3.15 5.43 -1.96
C PHE A 274 3.56 5.74 -3.40
N VAL A 275 2.62 5.82 -4.34
CA VAL A 275 2.93 6.13 -5.76
C VAL A 275 2.98 7.64 -5.98
N GLY A 276 1.98 8.34 -5.44
CA GLY A 276 1.70 9.73 -5.73
C GLY A 276 0.49 9.88 -6.63
N GLU A 277 -0.62 10.32 -6.03
CA GLU A 277 -1.85 10.60 -6.75
C GLU A 277 -1.89 12.05 -7.22
N GLU A 278 -2.27 12.22 -8.48
CA GLU A 278 -2.71 13.50 -9.02
C GLU A 278 -4.24 13.54 -9.11
N LYS A 279 -4.82 14.66 -8.70
CA LYS A 279 -6.23 14.95 -8.87
C LYS A 279 -6.40 16.22 -9.69
N ARG A 280 -7.44 16.24 -10.52
CA ARG A 280 -7.86 17.48 -11.18
C ARG A 280 -8.60 18.38 -10.19
N ASN A 281 -8.06 19.56 -9.96
CA ASN A 281 -8.76 20.58 -9.17
C ASN A 281 -10.09 20.93 -9.83
N LYS A 282 -11.19 20.90 -9.07
CA LYS A 282 -12.54 21.10 -9.59
C LYS A 282 -12.82 22.54 -10.02
N GLU A 283 -12.13 23.51 -9.42
CA GLU A 283 -12.32 24.95 -9.64
C GLU A 283 -11.35 25.48 -10.70
N THR A 284 -10.07 25.12 -10.60
CA THR A 284 -9.01 25.62 -11.50
C THR A 284 -8.80 24.75 -12.73
N HIS A 285 -9.34 23.52 -12.72
CA HIS A 285 -9.14 22.49 -13.75
C HIS A 285 -7.67 22.11 -14.01
N LYS A 286 -6.77 22.49 -13.10
CA LYS A 286 -5.35 22.15 -13.15
C LYS A 286 -5.07 20.83 -12.42
N PRO A 287 -4.01 20.11 -12.82
CA PRO A 287 -3.48 18.98 -12.07
C PRO A 287 -2.96 19.43 -10.70
N GLU A 288 -3.31 18.69 -9.64
CA GLU A 288 -2.82 18.88 -8.28
C GLU A 288 -2.30 17.56 -7.72
N ILE A 289 -1.05 17.56 -7.27
CA ILE A 289 -0.44 16.39 -6.62
C ILE A 289 -0.91 16.37 -5.17
N ILE A 290 -1.68 15.34 -4.82
CA ILE A 290 -2.21 15.16 -3.46
C ILE A 290 -1.49 14.06 -2.68
N GLY A 291 -0.77 13.16 -3.37
CA GLY A 291 0.01 12.07 -2.77
C GLY A 291 1.53 12.30 -2.77
N LEU A 292 2.29 11.20 -2.76
CA LEU A 292 3.77 11.15 -2.80
C LEU A 292 4.40 11.53 -1.45
N HIS A 293 4.27 10.62 -0.49
CA HIS A 293 4.77 10.73 0.88
C HIS A 293 5.83 9.67 1.23
N ASN A 294 6.41 9.03 0.21
CA ASN A 294 7.44 8.03 0.38
C ASN A 294 8.77 8.52 -0.20
N TRP A 295 9.84 8.48 0.61
CA TRP A 295 11.15 9.01 0.24
C TRP A 295 11.79 8.22 -0.92
N LEU A 296 11.56 6.90 -0.98
CA LEU A 296 12.13 6.04 -2.00
C LEU A 296 11.48 6.30 -3.36
N GLN A 297 10.17 6.58 -3.36
CA GLN A 297 9.46 7.04 -4.54
C GLN A 297 9.93 8.42 -4.99
N PHE A 298 10.04 9.38 -4.08
CA PHE A 298 10.58 10.71 -4.38
C PHE A 298 11.97 10.60 -5.01
N TYR A 299 12.86 9.82 -4.38
CA TYR A 299 14.21 9.56 -4.88
C TYR A 299 14.19 8.99 -6.30
N ARG A 300 13.35 7.98 -6.57
CA ARG A 300 13.22 7.37 -7.91
C ARG A 300 12.79 8.39 -8.95
N GLU A 301 11.76 9.18 -8.69
CA GLU A 301 11.24 10.18 -9.63
C GLU A 301 12.23 11.34 -9.86
N GLU A 302 12.97 11.74 -8.83
CA GLU A 302 14.07 12.71 -8.95
C GLU A 302 15.22 12.15 -9.82
N GLN A 303 15.59 10.88 -9.66
CA GLN A 303 16.60 10.24 -10.51
C GLN A 303 16.16 10.10 -11.97
N ARG A 304 14.86 10.02 -12.23
CA ARG A 304 14.27 10.03 -13.57
C ARG A 304 14.20 11.43 -14.19
N GLY A 305 14.52 12.48 -13.42
CA GLY A 305 14.38 13.87 -13.83
C GLY A 305 12.93 14.34 -13.93
N LEU A 306 12.00 13.61 -13.29
CA LEU A 306 10.58 13.93 -13.29
C LEU A 306 10.21 14.83 -12.10
N ILE A 307 10.94 14.77 -10.99
CA ILE A 307 10.78 15.69 -9.87
C ILE A 307 11.81 16.81 -9.96
N ASN A 308 11.34 18.05 -9.81
CA ASN A 308 12.18 19.21 -9.51
C ASN A 308 11.95 19.63 -8.05
N TYR A 309 12.91 19.34 -7.19
CA TYR A 309 12.91 19.80 -5.81
C TYR A 309 13.11 21.32 -5.75
N LEU A 310 12.19 22.05 -5.11
CA LEU A 310 12.19 23.53 -5.09
C LEU A 310 12.71 24.12 -3.77
N GLY A 311 12.94 23.28 -2.75
CA GLY A 311 13.44 23.70 -1.44
C GLY A 311 12.71 23.05 -0.27
N TYR A 312 13.35 23.02 0.90
CA TYR A 312 12.77 22.41 2.09
C TYR A 312 11.85 23.41 2.79
N THR A 313 10.79 22.94 3.43
CA THR A 313 9.86 23.77 4.20
C THR A 313 10.05 23.57 5.69
N HIS A 314 10.39 22.33 6.07
CA HIS A 314 10.70 21.92 7.44
C HIS A 314 11.74 20.78 7.42
N GLN A 315 12.63 20.81 8.40
CA GLN A 315 13.52 19.70 8.71
C GLN A 315 13.17 19.27 10.14
N GLY A 316 12.86 17.98 10.32
CA GLY A 316 12.64 17.38 11.63
C GLY A 316 13.89 17.43 12.51
N PRO A 317 13.87 16.77 13.68
CA PRO A 317 15.02 16.76 14.59
C PRO A 317 16.34 16.35 13.91
N ALA A 318 17.46 16.63 14.59
CA ALA A 318 18.80 16.74 14.02
C ALA A 318 19.37 15.52 13.26
N ASP A 319 18.69 14.37 13.24
CA ASP A 319 19.12 13.18 12.49
C ASP A 319 18.69 13.17 11.01
N GLY A 320 17.88 14.15 10.57
CA GLY A 320 17.47 14.28 9.17
C GLY A 320 16.46 13.22 8.70
N CYS A 321 15.89 12.45 9.64
CA CYS A 321 14.95 11.37 9.33
C CYS A 321 13.57 11.87 8.89
N MET A 322 13.17 13.11 9.15
CA MET A 322 11.91 13.67 8.64
C MET A 322 12.19 14.97 7.92
N ILE A 323 11.67 15.08 6.69
CA ILE A 323 11.76 16.31 5.92
C ILE A 323 10.42 16.67 5.30
N SER A 324 10.18 17.96 5.17
CA SER A 324 9.08 18.49 4.38
C SER A 324 9.65 19.32 3.24
N VAL A 325 9.16 19.11 2.04
CA VAL A 325 9.71 19.71 0.81
C VAL A 325 8.61 20.29 -0.07
N THR A 326 8.99 21.27 -0.87
CA THR A 326 8.22 21.75 -2.01
C THR A 326 8.85 21.21 -3.29
N PHE A 327 8.03 20.78 -4.25
CA PHE A 327 8.53 20.28 -5.53
C PHE A 327 7.48 20.46 -6.64
N ASP A 328 7.93 20.46 -7.88
CA ASP A 328 7.09 20.18 -9.03
C ASP A 328 7.37 18.78 -9.58
N TRP A 329 6.38 18.16 -10.22
CA TRP A 329 6.46 16.79 -10.74
C TRP A 329 5.91 16.72 -12.15
N GLU A 330 6.70 16.16 -13.06
CA GLU A 330 6.50 16.06 -14.50
C GLU A 330 6.48 17.41 -15.24
N ASP A 331 6.36 17.34 -16.57
CA ASP A 331 6.48 18.48 -17.49
C ASP A 331 5.35 19.53 -17.34
N ASP A 332 4.25 19.19 -16.67
CA ASP A 332 3.09 20.07 -16.49
C ASP A 332 3.25 21.07 -15.33
N LYS A 333 4.34 20.93 -14.55
CA LYS A 333 4.69 21.79 -13.40
C LYS A 333 3.58 21.87 -12.36
N ALA A 334 2.86 20.78 -12.12
CA ALA A 334 2.00 20.69 -10.94
C ALA A 334 2.86 20.84 -9.68
N VAL A 335 2.71 21.96 -8.97
CA VAL A 335 3.50 22.23 -7.76
C VAL A 335 2.80 21.59 -6.56
N LYS A 336 3.52 20.73 -5.83
CA LYS A 336 3.11 20.30 -4.50
C LYS A 336 3.76 21.21 -3.45
N PRO A 337 2.99 22.05 -2.74
CA PRO A 337 3.55 23.05 -1.85
C PRO A 337 4.26 22.44 -0.65
N VAL A 338 3.71 21.37 -0.09
CA VAL A 338 4.30 20.63 1.04
C VAL A 338 4.08 19.14 0.84
N SER A 339 5.16 18.37 0.88
CA SER A 339 5.11 16.95 1.17
C SER A 339 6.07 16.60 2.28
N THR A 340 5.59 15.87 3.27
CA THR A 340 6.39 15.35 4.38
C THR A 340 6.60 13.86 4.18
N PHE A 341 7.82 13.40 4.40
CA PHE A 341 8.17 11.98 4.40
C PHE A 341 9.34 11.70 5.34
N LEU A 342 9.41 10.45 5.80
CA LEU A 342 10.53 9.95 6.59
C LEU A 342 11.63 9.45 5.66
N VAL A 343 12.85 9.96 5.80
CA VAL A 343 14.00 9.56 4.98
C VAL A 343 14.67 8.35 5.59
N GLY A 344 14.84 7.31 4.76
CA GLY A 344 15.57 6.10 5.12
C GLY A 344 14.74 5.02 5.82
N THR A 345 13.46 5.25 6.07
CA THR A 345 12.55 4.19 6.54
C THR A 345 12.38 3.09 5.50
N SER A 346 12.22 1.85 5.97
CA SER A 346 11.90 0.72 5.11
C SER A 346 10.45 0.78 4.64
N ILE A 347 10.18 0.20 3.46
CA ILE A 347 8.80 0.07 2.95
C ILE A 347 7.92 -0.75 3.91
N ALA A 348 8.50 -1.69 4.65
CA ALA A 348 7.76 -2.46 5.65
C ALA A 348 7.26 -1.57 6.80
N PHE A 349 8.09 -0.63 7.28
CA PHE A 349 7.69 0.30 8.34
C PHE A 349 6.60 1.25 7.85
N ASP A 350 6.78 1.89 6.69
CA ASP A 350 5.81 2.85 6.17
C ASP A 350 4.42 2.20 5.98
N PHE A 351 4.38 0.98 5.40
CA PHE A 351 3.13 0.22 5.26
C PHE A 351 2.53 -0.18 6.61
N ALA A 352 3.35 -0.64 7.56
CA ALA A 352 2.86 -1.08 8.85
C ALA A 352 2.30 0.10 9.66
N LEU A 353 2.98 1.25 9.64
CA LEU A 353 2.51 2.48 10.28
C LEU A 353 1.18 2.92 9.67
N ALA A 354 1.11 3.02 8.34
CA ALA A 354 -0.10 3.46 7.66
C ALA A 354 -1.27 2.50 7.92
N THR A 355 -1.02 1.18 7.89
CA THR A 355 -2.02 0.14 8.20
C THR A 355 -2.51 0.24 9.65
N LEU A 356 -1.59 0.40 10.60
CA LEU A 356 -1.90 0.53 12.01
C LEU A 356 -2.79 1.75 12.28
N VAL A 357 -2.47 2.89 11.66
CA VAL A 357 -3.25 4.13 11.82
C VAL A 357 -4.60 4.01 11.12
N PHE A 358 -4.65 3.39 9.94
CA PHE A 358 -5.91 3.18 9.22
C PHE A 358 -6.92 2.35 10.03
N PHE A 359 -6.49 1.25 10.66
CA PHE A 359 -7.38 0.39 11.43
C PHE A 359 -7.55 0.80 12.89
N GLY A 360 -6.49 1.33 13.53
CA GLY A 360 -6.45 1.60 14.97
C GLY A 360 -6.48 3.08 15.36
N GLY A 361 -6.33 3.99 14.39
CA GLY A 361 -6.43 5.43 14.62
C GLY A 361 -7.87 5.87 14.84
N LYS A 362 -8.05 6.89 15.68
CA LYS A 362 -9.32 7.57 15.93
C LYS A 362 -9.23 9.03 15.47
N ASP A 363 -10.37 9.65 15.18
CA ASP A 363 -10.43 11.06 14.81
C ASP A 363 -9.72 11.93 15.87
N GLY A 364 -8.70 12.67 15.43
CA GLY A 364 -7.89 13.54 16.28
C GLY A 364 -6.62 12.88 16.86
N ASP A 365 -6.38 11.60 16.62
CA ASP A 365 -5.11 10.96 16.96
C ASP A 365 -3.97 11.60 16.17
N LYS A 366 -2.90 11.98 16.88
CA LYS A 366 -1.67 12.54 16.31
C LYS A 366 -0.49 11.70 16.77
N PRO A 367 -0.30 10.50 16.18
CA PRO A 367 0.80 9.62 16.58
C PRO A 367 2.13 10.33 16.33
N TRP A 368 3.05 10.14 17.26
CA TRP A 368 4.38 10.75 17.21
C TRP A 368 5.44 9.75 17.64
N ILE A 369 6.65 9.95 17.14
CA ILE A 369 7.85 9.20 17.53
C ILE A 369 8.93 10.14 18.04
N SER A 370 9.78 9.64 18.94
CA SER A 370 11.01 10.35 19.29
C SER A 370 12.04 10.08 18.20
N ILE A 371 12.50 11.16 17.56
CA ILE A 371 13.49 11.15 16.49
C ILE A 371 14.71 11.92 17.03
N GLY A 372 15.91 11.37 16.87
CA GLY A 372 17.15 12.00 17.35
C GLY A 372 17.26 12.23 18.88
N GLY A 373 16.46 11.53 19.71
CA GLY A 373 16.46 11.72 21.17
C GLY A 373 15.71 12.96 21.67
N ASP A 374 14.88 13.58 20.82
CA ASP A 374 13.97 14.65 21.24
C ASP A 374 12.71 14.05 21.88
N ASP A 375 12.53 14.29 23.18
CA ASP A 375 11.36 13.83 23.95
C ASP A 375 10.07 14.60 23.63
N ARG A 376 10.16 15.71 22.86
CA ARG A 376 8.98 16.52 22.47
C ARG A 376 8.10 15.82 21.44
N GLY A 377 8.60 14.75 20.82
CA GLY A 377 7.87 13.94 19.84
C GLY A 377 7.72 14.62 18.48
N THR A 378 7.88 13.83 17.42
CA THR A 378 7.69 14.27 16.02
C THR A 378 6.37 13.69 15.50
N PRO A 379 5.35 14.51 15.20
CA PRO A 379 4.12 14.04 14.57
C PRO A 379 4.40 13.38 13.22
N LEU A 380 3.73 12.28 12.93
CA LEU A 380 3.93 11.51 11.70
C LEU A 380 3.02 11.93 10.53
N PHE A 381 1.99 12.74 10.79
CA PHE A 381 0.99 13.21 9.82
C PHE A 381 0.66 14.68 10.01
#